data_AF-A0A4V6E664-F1
#
_entry.id   AF-A0A4V6E664-F1
#
_cell.length_a   1.000
_cell.length_b   1.000
_cell.length_c   1.000
_cell.angle_alpha   90.00
_cell.angle_beta   90.00
_cell.angle_gamma   90.00
#
_symmetry.space_group_name_H-M   'P 1'
#
loop_
_entity.id
_entity.type
_entity.pdbx_description
1 polymer ?
#
loop_
_entity_poly.entity_id
_entity_poly.type
_entity_poly.pdbx_seq_one_letter_code
_entity_poly.pdbx_strand_id
1 'polypeptide(L)'
;MVGEKELWVLSVLGEPKDRRELAEELGYEEATISDAFGDLEQHGLISRERVGTRSVAKPSDARCVEVFQSLTTSNPHVDFPELLTSSMLNVLYYLGSEEPWTATELAERTGHSRATIYRDLRTLTNRAMATKEHSQYRLRAEFDDLHVFAYELRHHVHRVRTKRDVGGATIVWESHTEFLIRTATDVNEENYHRTGLDRFAEYGLQFFTTSEQYYFYSEDREALGPVEFVCHLLLIENDSRHRKYALLLIAATELSEESLEEAATYYGVEDVVVSLLEFLRTGGEVTSESTPNWEEFETLAAEYEVKV
;
A
#
# COMPACT_ATOMS: atom_id res chain seq x y z
N MET A 1 -0.91 14.25 -2.68
CA MET A 1 -2.06 13.39 -2.28
C MET A 1 -3.29 14.18 -2.65
N VAL A 2 -4.27 13.55 -3.31
CA VAL A 2 -5.52 14.23 -3.71
C VAL A 2 -6.21 14.80 -2.47
N GLY A 3 -6.50 16.10 -2.49
CA GLY A 3 -7.17 16.82 -1.41
C GLY A 3 -8.62 17.15 -1.76
N GLU A 4 -9.25 17.91 -0.87
CA GLU A 4 -10.65 18.31 -0.96
C GLU A 4 -10.97 19.01 -2.30
N LYS A 5 -10.10 19.94 -2.73
CA LYS A 5 -10.31 20.71 -3.97
C LYS A 5 -10.26 19.82 -5.22
N GLU A 6 -9.33 18.88 -5.24
CA GLU A 6 -9.18 17.92 -6.34
C GLU A 6 -10.39 16.98 -6.41
N LEU A 7 -10.92 16.56 -5.25
CA LEU A 7 -12.15 15.77 -5.17
C LEU A 7 -13.38 16.57 -5.62
N TRP A 8 -13.49 17.86 -5.25
CA TRP A 8 -14.53 18.72 -5.77
C TRP A 8 -14.50 18.81 -7.30
N VAL A 9 -13.32 19.06 -7.88
CA VAL A 9 -13.15 19.08 -9.33
C VAL A 9 -13.57 17.74 -9.93
N LEU A 10 -13.08 16.60 -9.43
CA LEU A 10 -13.44 15.28 -9.94
C LEU A 10 -14.94 14.97 -9.83
N SER A 11 -15.62 15.45 -8.79
CA SER A 11 -17.05 15.18 -8.55
C SER A 11 -17.96 15.81 -9.60
N VAL A 12 -17.55 16.94 -10.19
CA VAL A 12 -18.32 17.66 -11.21
C VAL A 12 -17.77 17.47 -12.62
N LEU A 13 -16.59 16.84 -12.76
CA LEU A 13 -15.92 16.59 -14.03
C LEU A 13 -16.38 15.27 -14.68
N GLY A 14 -17.69 15.12 -14.90
CA GLY A 14 -18.26 13.99 -15.65
C GLY A 14 -18.09 14.10 -17.17
N GLU A 15 -17.77 15.30 -17.67
CA GLU A 15 -17.52 15.60 -19.07
C GLU A 15 -16.36 16.60 -19.21
N PRO A 16 -15.76 16.75 -20.41
CA PRO A 16 -14.69 17.70 -20.63
C PRO A 16 -15.12 19.14 -20.29
N LYS A 17 -14.45 19.78 -19.31
CA LYS A 17 -14.73 21.16 -18.89
C LYS A 17 -13.47 22.01 -18.85
N ASP A 18 -13.59 23.28 -19.19
CA ASP A 18 -12.51 24.25 -19.03
C ASP A 18 -12.45 24.83 -17.62
N ARG A 19 -11.32 25.49 -17.31
CA ARG A 19 -11.04 26.07 -16.00
C ARG A 19 -12.11 27.06 -15.54
N ARG A 20 -12.66 27.84 -16.47
CA ARG A 20 -13.62 28.89 -16.17
C ARG A 20 -14.99 28.30 -15.87
N GLU A 21 -15.40 27.28 -16.63
CA GLU A 21 -16.64 26.54 -16.38
C GLU A 21 -16.65 25.93 -14.97
N LEU A 22 -15.57 25.26 -14.59
CA LEU A 22 -15.44 24.69 -13.24
C LEU A 22 -15.35 25.74 -12.13
N ALA A 23 -14.68 26.87 -12.39
CA ALA A 23 -14.62 27.98 -11.44
C ALA A 23 -16.01 28.58 -11.17
N GLU A 24 -16.81 28.77 -12.23
CA GLU A 24 -18.19 29.26 -12.13
C GLU A 24 -19.09 28.24 -11.41
N GLU A 25 -18.96 26.95 -11.71
CA GLU A 25 -19.78 25.87 -11.12
C GLU A 25 -19.46 25.61 -9.64
N LEU A 26 -18.18 25.57 -9.28
CA LEU A 26 -17.72 25.28 -7.91
C LEU A 26 -17.61 26.54 -7.04
N GLY A 27 -17.77 27.74 -7.62
CA GLY A 27 -17.59 29.00 -6.91
C GLY A 27 -16.15 29.27 -6.46
N TYR A 28 -15.17 28.67 -7.14
CA TYR A 28 -13.75 28.86 -6.86
C TYR A 28 -13.12 29.88 -7.81
N GLU A 29 -11.99 30.45 -7.40
CA GLU A 29 -11.16 31.24 -8.32
C GLU A 29 -10.55 30.34 -9.39
N GLU A 30 -10.40 30.86 -10.62
CA GLU A 30 -9.74 30.14 -11.71
C GLU A 30 -8.31 29.69 -11.34
N ALA A 31 -7.60 30.44 -10.49
CA ALA A 31 -6.29 30.04 -9.98
C ALA A 31 -6.37 28.73 -9.18
N THR A 32 -7.34 28.61 -8.27
CA THR A 32 -7.60 27.40 -7.47
C THR A 32 -7.89 26.19 -8.35
N ILE A 33 -8.69 26.36 -9.40
CA ILE A 33 -8.95 25.27 -10.37
C ILE A 33 -7.68 24.91 -11.15
N SER A 34 -6.86 25.89 -11.50
CA SER A 34 -5.58 25.65 -12.18
C SER A 34 -4.60 24.84 -11.32
N ASP A 35 -4.58 25.10 -10.02
CA ASP A 35 -3.74 24.35 -9.07
C ASP A 35 -4.26 22.92 -8.94
N ALA A 36 -5.58 22.74 -8.72
CA ALA A 36 -6.20 21.42 -8.67
C ALA A 36 -6.00 20.61 -9.96
N PHE A 37 -6.01 21.26 -11.13
CA PHE A 37 -5.66 20.63 -12.40
C PHE A 37 -4.22 20.13 -12.45
N GLY A 38 -3.28 20.90 -11.88
CA GLY A 38 -1.88 20.48 -11.79
C GLY A 38 -1.73 19.21 -10.97
N ASP A 39 -2.35 19.17 -9.79
CA ASP A 39 -2.27 18.03 -8.87
C ASP A 39 -2.98 16.79 -9.44
N LEU A 40 -4.18 16.96 -10.01
CA LEU A 40 -4.91 15.87 -10.66
C LEU A 40 -4.16 15.30 -11.88
N GLU A 41 -3.53 16.15 -12.69
CA GLU A 41 -2.73 15.69 -13.84
C GLU A 41 -1.44 15.01 -13.39
N GLN A 42 -0.78 15.52 -12.34
CA GLN A 42 0.40 14.90 -11.74
C GLN A 42 0.08 13.49 -11.21
N HIS A 43 -1.12 13.30 -10.65
CA HIS A 43 -1.62 12.00 -10.21
C HIS A 43 -2.28 11.19 -11.34
N GLY A 44 -2.27 11.68 -12.58
CA GLY A 44 -2.83 10.98 -13.75
C GLY A 44 -4.32 10.71 -13.66
N LEU A 45 -5.07 11.52 -12.91
CA LEU A 45 -6.52 11.40 -12.70
C LEU A 45 -7.32 12.15 -13.77
N ILE A 46 -6.69 13.16 -14.37
CA ILE A 46 -7.22 13.89 -15.53
C ILE A 46 -6.16 13.97 -16.64
N SER A 47 -6.62 14.28 -17.84
CA SER A 47 -5.77 14.76 -18.93
C SER A 47 -6.21 16.16 -19.36
N ARG A 48 -5.28 16.97 -19.87
CA ARG A 48 -5.59 18.30 -20.40
C ARG A 48 -5.33 18.37 -21.89
N GLU A 49 -6.28 18.94 -22.61
CA GLU A 49 -6.16 19.19 -24.04
C GLU A 49 -6.36 20.68 -24.33
N ARG A 50 -5.62 21.19 -25.33
CA ARG A 50 -5.84 22.55 -25.83
C ARG A 50 -6.91 22.52 -26.90
N VAL A 51 -8.03 23.17 -26.64
CA VAL A 51 -9.11 23.41 -27.60
C VAL A 51 -9.11 24.91 -27.93
N GLY A 52 -8.46 25.26 -29.04
CA GLY A 52 -8.21 26.66 -29.41
C GLY A 52 -7.29 27.36 -28.40
N THR A 53 -7.77 28.42 -27.75
CA THR A 53 -7.02 29.15 -26.72
C THR A 53 -7.22 28.59 -25.31
N ARG A 54 -8.18 27.68 -25.13
CA ARG A 54 -8.59 27.17 -23.81
C ARG A 54 -7.94 25.81 -23.52
N SER A 55 -7.68 25.56 -22.25
CA SER A 55 -7.28 24.25 -21.74
C SER A 55 -8.51 23.58 -21.16
N VAL A 56 -8.87 22.42 -21.68
CA VAL A 56 -10.02 21.61 -21.26
C VAL A 56 -9.49 20.38 -20.52
N ALA A 57 -9.98 20.14 -19.31
CA ALA A 57 -9.67 18.94 -18.55
C ALA A 57 -10.68 17.84 -18.87
N LYS A 58 -10.19 16.60 -18.96
CA LYS A 58 -11.01 15.39 -19.14
C LYS A 58 -10.68 14.40 -18.02
N PRO A 59 -11.68 13.71 -17.44
CA PRO A 59 -11.40 12.61 -16.52
C PRO A 59 -10.60 11.53 -17.26
N SER A 60 -9.69 10.88 -16.54
CA SER A 60 -8.99 9.70 -17.05
C SER A 60 -9.87 8.45 -16.95
N ASP A 61 -9.53 7.41 -17.71
CA ASP A 61 -10.15 6.08 -17.63
C ASP A 61 -9.64 5.26 -16.41
N ALA A 62 -9.16 5.93 -15.36
CA ALA A 62 -8.67 5.26 -14.17
C ALA A 62 -9.86 4.78 -13.32
N ARG A 63 -9.80 3.53 -12.85
CA ARG A 63 -10.86 2.91 -12.05
C ARG A 63 -11.27 3.74 -10.83
N CYS A 64 -10.31 4.37 -10.15
CA CYS A 64 -10.62 5.25 -9.01
C CYS A 64 -11.49 6.45 -9.40
N VAL A 65 -11.34 7.00 -10.60
CA VAL A 65 -12.17 8.11 -11.09
C VAL A 65 -13.60 7.63 -11.34
N GLU A 66 -13.75 6.48 -11.99
CA GLU A 66 -15.07 5.86 -12.25
C GLU A 66 -15.82 5.55 -10.95
N VAL A 67 -15.13 4.92 -9.98
CA VAL A 67 -15.72 4.57 -8.67
C VAL A 67 -16.12 5.85 -7.92
N PHE A 68 -15.28 6.87 -7.92
CA PHE A 68 -15.59 8.14 -7.26
C PHE A 68 -16.81 8.84 -7.86
N GLN A 69 -16.89 8.89 -9.20
CA GLN A 69 -18.02 9.50 -9.89
C GLN A 69 -19.32 8.70 -9.69
N SER A 70 -19.23 7.37 -9.61
CA SER A 70 -20.36 6.51 -9.25
C SER A 70 -20.84 6.79 -7.82
N LEU A 71 -19.92 6.91 -6.86
CA LEU A 71 -20.21 7.25 -5.46
C LEU A 71 -20.96 8.57 -5.34
N THR A 72 -20.44 9.64 -5.96
CA THR A 72 -21.04 10.99 -5.90
C THR A 72 -22.40 11.02 -6.59
N THR A 73 -22.55 10.32 -7.71
CA THR A 73 -23.83 10.22 -8.44
C THR A 73 -24.88 9.44 -7.65
N SER A 74 -24.49 8.34 -7.01
CA SER A 74 -25.40 7.46 -6.27
C SER A 74 -25.82 8.05 -4.93
N ASN A 75 -25.00 8.94 -4.36
CA ASN A 75 -25.25 9.55 -3.05
C ASN A 75 -25.13 11.08 -3.11
N PRO A 76 -26.01 11.78 -3.87
CA PRO A 76 -25.89 13.22 -4.12
C PRO A 76 -26.11 14.10 -2.87
N HIS A 77 -26.58 13.49 -1.77
CA HIS A 77 -26.78 14.16 -0.48
C HIS A 77 -25.54 14.10 0.41
N VAL A 78 -24.50 13.36 0.02
CA VAL A 78 -23.25 13.22 0.76
C VAL A 78 -22.20 14.11 0.12
N ASP A 79 -21.65 15.02 0.91
CA ASP A 79 -20.47 15.79 0.54
C ASP A 79 -19.21 14.91 0.71
N PHE A 80 -18.90 14.11 -0.32
CA PHE A 80 -17.71 13.26 -0.32
C PHE A 80 -16.41 14.07 -0.33
N PRO A 81 -16.26 15.17 -1.10
CA PRO A 81 -15.07 16.00 -1.03
C PRO A 81 -14.74 16.47 0.39
N GLU A 82 -15.74 16.89 1.18
CA GLU A 82 -15.55 17.25 2.60
C GLU A 82 -15.27 16.02 3.49
N LEU A 83 -15.95 14.90 3.24
CA LEU A 83 -15.79 13.66 4.02
C LEU A 83 -14.39 13.03 3.87
N LEU A 84 -13.88 12.99 2.64
CA LEU A 84 -12.74 12.19 2.21
C LEU A 84 -11.42 12.96 2.38
N THR A 85 -11.19 13.41 3.61
CA THR A 85 -9.90 13.95 4.02
C THR A 85 -8.76 12.94 3.81
N SER A 86 -7.52 13.43 3.78
CA SER A 86 -6.32 12.60 3.68
C SER A 86 -6.29 11.45 4.72
N SER A 87 -6.64 11.73 5.99
CA SER A 87 -6.67 10.69 7.03
C SER A 87 -7.81 9.71 6.81
N MET A 88 -9.00 10.19 6.41
CA MET A 88 -10.13 9.34 6.08
C MET A 88 -9.81 8.38 4.93
N LEU A 89 -9.15 8.84 3.87
CA LEU A 89 -8.73 7.98 2.75
C LEU A 89 -7.73 6.91 3.21
N ASN A 90 -6.81 7.22 4.12
CA ASN A 90 -5.89 6.22 4.68
C ASN A 90 -6.63 5.19 5.53
N VAL A 91 -7.63 5.60 6.31
CA VAL A 91 -8.48 4.68 7.08
C VAL A 91 -9.28 3.78 6.15
N LEU A 92 -9.93 4.36 5.14
CA LEU A 92 -10.75 3.65 4.17
C LEU A 92 -9.94 2.70 3.29
N TYR A 93 -8.64 2.94 3.10
CA TYR A 93 -7.75 1.99 2.41
C TYR A 93 -7.77 0.60 3.06
N TYR A 94 -7.90 0.53 4.39
CA TYR A 94 -7.95 -0.75 5.13
C TYR A 94 -9.38 -1.14 5.53
N LEU A 95 -10.23 -0.15 5.86
CA LEU A 95 -11.55 -0.37 6.42
C LEU A 95 -12.60 -0.66 5.33
N GLY A 96 -12.81 -1.94 5.01
CA GLY A 96 -13.89 -2.44 4.16
C GLY A 96 -15.12 -2.93 4.93
N SER A 97 -16.04 -3.61 4.24
CA SER A 97 -17.24 -4.23 4.83
C SER A 97 -17.03 -5.68 5.30
N GLU A 98 -16.04 -6.37 4.77
CA GLU A 98 -15.80 -7.80 5.04
C GLU A 98 -15.02 -8.03 6.34
N GLU A 99 -13.89 -7.36 6.50
CA GLU A 99 -12.98 -7.53 7.64
C GLU A 99 -13.19 -6.44 8.70
N PRO A 100 -13.35 -6.81 9.99
CA PRO A 100 -13.51 -5.83 11.05
C PRO A 100 -12.15 -5.33 11.55
N TRP A 101 -12.05 -4.02 11.81
CA TRP A 101 -10.81 -3.40 12.30
C TRP A 101 -11.02 -2.71 13.64
N THR A 102 -10.05 -2.80 14.53
CA THR A 102 -9.99 -1.96 15.72
C THR A 102 -9.33 -0.61 15.41
N ALA A 103 -9.61 0.39 16.25
CA ALA A 103 -8.95 1.69 16.14
C ALA A 103 -7.43 1.62 16.42
N THR A 104 -6.97 0.59 17.14
CA THR A 104 -5.54 0.38 17.41
C THR A 104 -4.83 -0.12 16.16
N GLU A 105 -5.36 -1.18 15.53
CA GLU A 105 -4.79 -1.73 14.30
C GLU A 105 -4.79 -0.68 13.19
N LEU A 106 -5.86 0.11 13.03
CA LEU A 106 -5.89 1.20 12.05
C LEU A 106 -4.87 2.30 12.36
N ALA A 107 -4.61 2.63 13.62
CA ALA A 107 -3.60 3.61 13.99
C ALA A 107 -2.19 3.10 13.62
N GLU A 108 -1.91 1.83 13.89
CA GLU A 108 -0.65 1.17 13.55
C GLU A 108 -0.47 1.10 12.03
N ARG A 109 -1.50 0.67 11.28
CA ARG A 109 -1.45 0.55 9.81
C ARG A 109 -1.30 1.88 9.09
N THR A 110 -1.95 2.93 9.58
CA THR A 110 -1.99 4.22 8.89
C THR A 110 -0.93 5.22 9.37
N GLY A 111 -0.22 4.91 10.47
CA GLY A 111 0.68 5.85 11.14
C GLY A 111 -0.02 7.04 11.81
N HIS A 112 -1.36 7.10 11.79
CA HIS A 112 -2.11 8.17 12.41
C HIS A 112 -2.27 7.96 13.92
N SER A 113 -2.39 9.07 14.66
CA SER A 113 -2.73 8.99 16.09
C SER A 113 -4.09 8.31 16.30
N ARG A 114 -4.24 7.55 17.39
CA ARG A 114 -5.55 6.97 17.77
C ARG A 114 -6.67 8.01 17.86
N ALA A 115 -6.36 9.26 18.23
CA ALA A 115 -7.32 10.36 18.26
C ALA A 115 -7.86 10.72 16.86
N THR A 116 -6.98 10.76 15.86
CA THR A 116 -7.34 10.93 14.45
C THR A 116 -8.23 9.79 13.98
N ILE A 117 -7.84 8.54 14.25
CA ILE A 117 -8.62 7.35 13.88
C ILE A 117 -10.01 7.38 14.50
N TYR A 118 -10.11 7.66 15.80
CA TYR A 118 -11.43 7.75 16.45
C TYR A 118 -12.30 8.88 15.90
N ARG A 119 -11.70 9.99 15.47
CA ARG A 119 -12.45 11.08 14.83
C ARG A 119 -13.03 10.60 13.49
N ASP A 120 -12.23 9.95 12.67
CA ASP A 120 -12.63 9.49 11.34
C ASP A 120 -13.69 8.38 11.44
N LEU A 121 -13.46 7.38 12.29
CA LEU A 121 -14.44 6.34 12.60
C LEU A 121 -15.75 6.91 13.14
N ARG A 122 -15.68 7.93 14.02
CA ARG A 122 -16.88 8.60 14.54
C ARG A 122 -17.65 9.29 13.42
N THR A 123 -16.98 9.98 12.50
CA THR A 123 -17.61 10.60 11.34
C THR A 123 -18.38 9.57 10.50
N LEU A 124 -17.76 8.42 10.20
CA LEU A 124 -18.42 7.34 9.47
C LEU A 124 -19.61 6.75 10.22
N THR A 125 -19.48 6.48 11.53
CA THR A 125 -20.58 5.91 12.33
C THR A 125 -21.74 6.90 12.53
N ASN A 126 -21.47 8.19 12.72
CA ASN A 126 -22.50 9.22 12.89
C ASN A 126 -23.33 9.44 11.61
N ARG A 127 -22.74 9.17 10.45
CA ARG A 127 -23.40 9.21 9.14
C ARG A 127 -24.01 7.85 8.75
N ALA A 128 -24.01 6.87 9.66
CA ALA A 128 -24.48 5.51 9.42
C ALA A 128 -23.81 4.82 8.22
N MET A 129 -22.54 5.16 7.94
CA MET A 129 -21.72 4.54 6.89
C MET A 129 -20.93 3.34 7.39
N ALA A 130 -20.57 3.35 8.68
CA ALA A 130 -19.88 2.26 9.35
C ALA A 130 -20.69 1.77 10.56
N THR A 131 -20.53 0.50 10.89
CA THR A 131 -21.03 -0.07 12.16
C THR A 131 -19.88 -0.23 13.15
N LYS A 132 -20.24 -0.25 14.42
CA LYS A 132 -19.34 -0.55 15.53
C LYS A 132 -19.92 -1.71 16.32
N GLU A 133 -19.13 -2.76 16.46
CA GLU A 133 -19.41 -3.89 17.34
C GLU A 133 -18.27 -4.00 18.35
N HIS A 134 -18.56 -3.79 19.62
CA HIS A 134 -17.53 -3.71 20.68
C HIS A 134 -16.44 -2.68 20.37
N SER A 135 -15.20 -3.11 20.09
CA SER A 135 -14.06 -2.28 19.70
C SER A 135 -13.78 -2.31 18.20
N GLN A 136 -14.53 -3.10 17.44
CA GLN A 136 -14.33 -3.35 16.03
C GLN A 136 -15.30 -2.51 15.18
N TYR A 137 -14.81 -2.11 14.01
CA TYR A 137 -15.48 -1.25 13.05
C TYR A 137 -15.43 -1.90 11.67
N ARG A 138 -16.48 -1.68 10.87
CA ARG A 138 -16.52 -2.05 9.45
C ARG A 138 -17.45 -1.12 8.70
N LEU A 139 -17.22 -0.95 7.40
CA LEU A 139 -18.19 -0.29 6.54
C LEU A 139 -19.46 -1.13 6.44
N ARG A 140 -20.58 -0.46 6.27
CA ARG A 140 -21.80 -1.14 5.81
C ARG A 140 -21.62 -1.45 4.33
N ALA A 141 -22.14 -2.59 3.89
CA ALA A 141 -21.97 -3.06 2.51
C ALA A 141 -22.42 -2.03 1.45
N GLU A 142 -23.44 -1.21 1.75
CA GLU A 142 -23.92 -0.14 0.85
C GLU A 142 -22.92 1.02 0.66
N PHE A 143 -21.87 1.09 1.49
CA PHE A 143 -20.80 2.09 1.42
C PHE A 143 -19.42 1.47 1.17
N ASP A 144 -19.35 0.18 0.80
CA ASP A 144 -18.06 -0.51 0.56
C ASP A 144 -17.26 0.13 -0.58
N ASP A 145 -17.94 0.78 -1.53
CA ASP A 145 -17.31 1.57 -2.60
C ASP A 145 -16.37 2.67 -2.07
N LEU A 146 -16.53 3.13 -0.82
CA LEU A 146 -15.57 4.04 -0.17
C LEU A 146 -14.19 3.40 0.00
N HIS A 147 -14.16 2.13 0.42
CA HIS A 147 -12.94 1.35 0.53
C HIS A 147 -12.35 1.09 -0.86
N VAL A 148 -13.18 0.66 -1.82
CA VAL A 148 -12.77 0.44 -3.21
C VAL A 148 -12.15 1.71 -3.80
N PHE A 149 -12.76 2.87 -3.60
CA PHE A 149 -12.21 4.14 -4.05
C PHE A 149 -10.85 4.44 -3.43
N ALA A 150 -10.73 4.34 -2.11
CA ALA A 150 -9.48 4.64 -1.40
C ALA A 150 -8.34 3.69 -1.83
N TYR A 151 -8.64 2.40 -1.96
CA TYR A 151 -7.69 1.40 -2.45
C TYR A 151 -7.24 1.69 -3.89
N GLU A 152 -8.18 1.84 -4.82
CA GLU A 152 -7.89 2.08 -6.23
C GLU A 152 -7.17 3.42 -6.46
N LEU A 153 -7.49 4.45 -5.67
CA LEU A 153 -6.79 5.72 -5.72
C LEU A 153 -5.32 5.56 -5.34
N ARG A 154 -5.02 4.81 -4.27
CA ARG A 154 -3.64 4.55 -3.83
C ARG A 154 -2.90 3.71 -4.85
N HIS A 155 -3.50 2.62 -5.30
CA HIS A 155 -2.94 1.77 -6.34
C HIS A 155 -2.58 2.58 -7.59
N HIS A 156 -3.50 3.43 -8.07
CA HIS A 156 -3.26 4.29 -9.22
C HIS A 156 -2.11 5.27 -8.99
N VAL A 157 -2.07 5.91 -7.82
CA VAL A 157 -0.98 6.84 -7.46
C VAL A 157 0.37 6.11 -7.43
N HIS A 158 0.45 4.90 -6.87
CA HIS A 158 1.69 4.10 -6.89
C HIS A 158 2.09 3.74 -8.32
N ARG A 159 1.14 3.38 -9.19
CA ARG A 159 1.42 3.08 -10.60
C ARG A 159 1.92 4.29 -11.37
N VAL A 160 1.31 5.46 -11.17
CA VAL A 160 1.76 6.71 -11.80
C VAL A 160 3.16 7.09 -11.33
N ARG A 161 3.42 7.00 -10.02
CA ARG A 161 4.73 7.23 -9.42
C ARG A 161 5.78 6.26 -9.99
N THR A 162 5.51 4.97 -9.94
CA THR A 162 6.38 3.92 -10.49
C THR A 162 6.68 4.14 -11.97
N LYS A 163 5.68 4.51 -12.77
CA LYS A 163 5.89 4.80 -14.19
C LYS A 163 6.80 6.01 -14.41
N ARG A 164 6.65 7.05 -13.58
CA ARG A 164 7.43 8.28 -13.66
C ARG A 164 8.87 8.06 -13.21
N ASP A 165 9.06 7.38 -12.09
CA ASP A 165 10.35 7.29 -11.39
C ASP A 165 11.22 6.19 -12.03
N VAL A 166 10.64 5.06 -12.47
CA VAL A 166 11.41 3.91 -12.97
C VAL A 166 11.00 3.43 -14.37
N GLY A 167 10.18 4.21 -15.09
CA GLY A 167 9.74 3.85 -16.45
C GLY A 167 8.68 2.74 -16.53
N GLY A 168 8.24 2.24 -15.37
CA GLY A 168 7.24 1.18 -15.23
C GLY A 168 7.81 -0.08 -14.56
N ALA A 169 7.05 -0.64 -13.63
CA ALA A 169 7.38 -1.86 -12.91
C ALA A 169 6.08 -2.58 -12.50
N THR A 170 6.21 -3.83 -12.05
CA THR A 170 5.09 -4.57 -11.46
C THR A 170 5.06 -4.31 -9.96
N ILE A 171 3.94 -3.85 -9.41
CA ILE A 171 3.75 -3.78 -7.96
C ILE A 171 3.46 -5.20 -7.46
N VAL A 172 4.25 -5.66 -6.49
CA VAL A 172 4.16 -6.99 -5.85
C VAL A 172 3.38 -6.93 -4.55
N TRP A 173 3.53 -5.81 -3.82
CA TRP A 173 2.85 -5.55 -2.56
C TRP A 173 2.70 -4.03 -2.38
N GLU A 174 1.67 -3.58 -1.66
CA GLU A 174 1.47 -2.16 -1.36
C GLU A 174 0.69 -1.94 -0.05
N SER A 175 1.10 -0.91 0.69
CA SER A 175 0.33 -0.26 1.74
C SER A 175 -0.23 1.07 1.21
N HIS A 176 -0.81 1.91 2.06
CA HIS A 176 -1.31 3.22 1.64
C HIS A 176 -0.19 4.26 1.34
N THR A 177 1.07 3.98 1.70
CA THR A 177 2.23 4.88 1.51
C THR A 177 3.46 4.19 0.92
N GLU A 178 3.61 2.89 1.12
CA GLU A 178 4.78 2.12 0.72
C GLU A 178 4.38 1.05 -0.28
N PHE A 179 5.31 0.62 -1.13
CA PHE A 179 5.04 -0.46 -2.08
C PHE A 179 6.32 -1.15 -2.53
N LEU A 180 6.20 -2.43 -2.83
CA LEU A 180 7.26 -3.28 -3.35
C LEU A 180 7.08 -3.43 -4.86
N ILE A 181 8.11 -3.13 -5.65
CA ILE A 181 8.09 -3.31 -7.10
C ILE A 181 9.07 -4.40 -7.55
N ARG A 182 8.74 -5.01 -8.68
CA ARG A 182 9.60 -5.87 -9.49
C ARG A 182 9.88 -5.21 -10.84
N THR A 183 11.15 -5.09 -11.20
CA THR A 183 11.61 -4.52 -12.47
C THR A 183 12.88 -5.18 -12.97
N ALA A 184 13.11 -5.15 -14.29
CA ALA A 184 14.34 -5.62 -14.93
C ALA A 184 15.44 -4.55 -14.98
N THR A 185 15.14 -3.30 -14.61
CA THR A 185 16.09 -2.18 -14.67
C THR A 185 16.60 -1.82 -13.28
N ASP A 186 17.89 -1.49 -13.18
CA ASP A 186 18.44 -0.88 -11.96
C ASP A 186 17.72 0.45 -11.68
N VAL A 187 17.34 0.65 -10.41
CA VAL A 187 16.68 1.87 -9.93
C VAL A 187 17.66 2.61 -9.03
N ASN A 188 17.90 3.88 -9.34
CA ASN A 188 18.79 4.76 -8.57
C ASN A 188 18.04 6.03 -8.18
N GLU A 189 16.94 5.83 -7.45
CA GLU A 189 16.07 6.88 -6.93
C GLU A 189 16.10 6.82 -5.40
N GLU A 190 16.12 7.98 -4.75
CA GLU A 190 16.43 8.14 -3.30
C GLU A 190 15.54 7.29 -2.38
N ASN A 191 14.23 7.22 -2.70
CA ASN A 191 13.23 6.54 -1.88
C ASN A 191 13.02 5.06 -2.27
N TYR A 192 13.84 4.53 -3.18
CA TYR A 192 13.74 3.14 -3.64
C TYR A 192 14.88 2.30 -3.07
N HIS A 193 14.55 1.47 -2.09
CA HIS A 193 15.49 0.60 -1.41
C HIS A 193 15.47 -0.80 -2.04
N ARG A 194 16.57 -1.19 -2.67
CA ARG A 194 16.71 -2.53 -3.22
C ARG A 194 16.61 -3.60 -2.14
N THR A 195 15.85 -4.65 -2.41
CA THR A 195 15.49 -5.75 -1.50
C THR A 195 15.43 -7.08 -2.27
N GLY A 196 15.17 -8.18 -1.56
CA GLY A 196 15.06 -9.52 -2.12
C GLY A 196 16.30 -10.36 -1.83
N LEU A 197 16.43 -11.50 -2.51
CA LEU A 197 17.51 -12.45 -2.28
C LEU A 197 18.91 -11.90 -2.56
N ASP A 198 19.03 -10.89 -3.41
CA ASP A 198 20.32 -10.27 -3.71
C ASP A 198 20.91 -9.52 -2.51
N ARG A 199 20.07 -9.02 -1.59
CA ARG A 199 20.53 -8.39 -0.34
C ARG A 199 21.05 -9.38 0.69
N PHE A 200 20.72 -10.65 0.56
CA PHE A 200 21.21 -11.69 1.48
C PHE A 200 22.73 -11.89 1.35
N ALA A 201 23.32 -11.52 0.20
CA ALA A 201 24.77 -11.57 -0.02
C ALA A 201 25.57 -10.70 0.97
N GLU A 202 24.97 -9.63 1.50
CA GLU A 202 25.57 -8.77 2.52
C GLU A 202 25.80 -9.51 3.85
N TYR A 203 25.09 -10.62 4.05
CA TYR A 203 25.16 -11.50 5.21
C TYR A 203 25.88 -12.83 4.90
N GLY A 204 26.60 -12.90 3.78
CA GLY A 204 27.32 -14.11 3.35
C GLY A 204 26.45 -15.16 2.67
N LEU A 205 25.17 -14.87 2.42
CA LEU A 205 24.20 -15.80 1.85
C LEU A 205 23.96 -15.49 0.36
N GLN A 206 24.73 -16.14 -0.52
CA GLN A 206 24.66 -15.91 -1.96
C GLN A 206 23.84 -16.97 -2.70
N PHE A 207 22.69 -16.56 -3.24
CA PHE A 207 21.81 -17.44 -4.02
C PHE A 207 21.79 -17.05 -5.50
N PHE A 208 21.42 -18.01 -6.35
CA PHE A 208 21.14 -17.71 -7.75
C PHE A 208 19.82 -16.94 -7.87
N THR A 209 19.90 -15.69 -8.33
CA THR A 209 18.74 -14.84 -8.59
C THR A 209 18.38 -14.84 -10.08
N THR A 210 17.16 -14.42 -10.39
CA THR A 210 16.75 -14.12 -11.77
C THR A 210 17.34 -12.76 -12.19
N SER A 211 17.13 -12.36 -13.45
CA SER A 211 17.48 -11.01 -13.91
C SER A 211 16.57 -9.92 -13.35
N GLU A 212 15.45 -10.30 -12.71
CA GLU A 212 14.52 -9.35 -12.09
C GLU A 212 15.06 -8.87 -10.75
N GLN A 213 14.81 -7.59 -10.47
CA GLN A 213 15.22 -6.91 -9.25
C GLN A 213 14.00 -6.39 -8.50
N TYR A 214 14.15 -6.27 -7.18
CA TYR A 214 13.07 -5.83 -6.30
C TYR A 214 13.49 -4.58 -5.54
N TYR A 215 12.58 -3.60 -5.49
CA TYR A 215 12.78 -2.35 -4.78
C TYR A 215 11.57 -2.02 -3.94
N PHE A 216 11.79 -1.66 -2.69
CA PHE A 216 10.78 -1.16 -1.78
C PHE A 216 10.79 0.36 -1.78
N TYR A 217 9.65 0.97 -2.09
CA TYR A 217 9.46 2.40 -1.99
C TYR A 217 9.02 2.79 -0.59
N SER A 218 9.71 3.74 0.03
CA SER A 218 9.27 4.40 1.26
C SER A 218 9.86 5.80 1.35
N GLU A 219 9.07 6.77 1.83
CA GLU A 219 9.54 8.14 2.11
C GLU A 219 10.09 8.27 3.54
N ASP A 220 9.72 7.35 4.43
CA ASP A 220 10.02 7.41 5.86
C ASP A 220 11.24 6.56 6.25
N ARG A 221 11.69 5.67 5.36
CA ARG A 221 12.81 4.77 5.61
C ARG A 221 14.08 5.27 4.93
N GLU A 222 15.19 5.25 5.67
CA GLU A 222 16.51 5.54 5.10
C GLU A 222 17.17 4.27 4.53
N ALA A 223 16.87 3.11 5.11
CA ALA A 223 17.41 1.82 4.71
C ALA A 223 16.48 0.67 5.12
N LEU A 224 16.74 -0.51 4.55
CA LEU A 224 16.10 -1.78 4.93
C LEU A 224 17.10 -2.66 5.67
N GLY A 225 16.60 -3.47 6.61
CA GLY A 225 17.38 -4.45 7.35
C GLY A 225 16.95 -5.90 7.06
N PRO A 226 17.56 -6.88 7.77
CA PRO A 226 17.24 -8.28 7.59
C PRO A 226 15.78 -8.62 7.86
N VAL A 227 15.14 -7.93 8.80
CA VAL A 227 13.72 -8.12 9.13
C VAL A 227 12.85 -7.85 7.91
N GLU A 228 13.04 -6.70 7.24
CA GLU A 228 12.32 -6.41 6.01
C GLU A 228 12.70 -7.37 4.89
N PHE A 229 13.97 -7.77 4.78
CA PHE A 229 14.41 -8.71 3.75
C PHE A 229 13.73 -10.07 3.87
N VAL A 230 13.53 -10.57 5.10
CA VAL A 230 12.74 -11.80 5.34
C VAL A 230 11.30 -11.63 4.87
N CYS A 231 10.61 -10.57 5.32
CA CYS A 231 9.22 -10.34 4.97
C CYS A 231 9.03 -10.11 3.46
N HIS A 232 9.88 -9.29 2.84
CA HIS A 232 9.85 -9.03 1.41
C HIS A 232 10.12 -10.30 0.60
N LEU A 233 11.05 -11.17 1.05
CA LEU A 233 11.29 -12.44 0.39
C LEU A 233 10.02 -13.29 0.34
N LEU A 234 9.33 -13.42 1.48
CA LEU A 234 8.10 -14.21 1.60
C LEU A 234 6.90 -13.60 0.85
N LEU A 235 6.88 -12.28 0.65
CA LEU A 235 5.93 -11.61 -0.24
C LEU A 235 6.21 -11.89 -1.72
N ILE A 236 7.49 -11.96 -2.09
CA ILE A 236 7.93 -12.19 -3.46
C ILE A 236 7.69 -13.64 -3.86
N GLU A 237 8.17 -14.58 -3.05
CA GLU A 237 8.07 -16.02 -3.27
C GLU A 237 7.98 -16.74 -1.92
N ASN A 238 6.94 -17.56 -1.75
CA ASN A 238 6.66 -18.29 -0.50
C ASN A 238 6.67 -19.82 -0.70
N ASP A 239 7.57 -20.32 -1.54
CA ASP A 239 7.79 -21.75 -1.73
C ASP A 239 8.74 -22.34 -0.65
N SER A 240 8.83 -23.67 -0.59
CA SER A 240 9.69 -24.38 0.37
C SER A 240 11.17 -23.93 0.34
N ARG A 241 11.68 -23.55 -0.84
CA ARG A 241 13.07 -23.10 -0.99
C ARG A 241 13.27 -21.70 -0.41
N HIS A 242 12.39 -20.75 -0.73
CA HIS A 242 12.49 -19.38 -0.23
C HIS A 242 12.24 -19.30 1.28
N ARG A 243 11.39 -20.17 1.83
CA ARG A 243 11.24 -20.35 3.29
C ARG A 243 12.53 -20.83 3.96
N LYS A 244 13.28 -21.75 3.34
CA LYS A 244 14.62 -22.14 3.83
C LYS A 244 15.61 -20.97 3.79
N TYR A 245 15.56 -20.15 2.74
CA TYR A 245 16.42 -18.96 2.66
C TYR A 245 16.05 -17.92 3.72
N ALA A 246 14.76 -17.69 3.97
CA ALA A 246 14.29 -16.84 5.06
C ALA A 246 14.81 -17.34 6.42
N LEU A 247 14.63 -18.63 6.73
CA LEU A 247 15.16 -19.26 7.96
C LEU A 247 16.67 -19.07 8.09
N LEU A 248 17.41 -19.20 6.98
CA LEU A 248 18.86 -19.05 6.98
C LEU A 248 19.27 -17.62 7.35
N LEU A 249 18.57 -16.60 6.82
CA LEU A 249 18.84 -15.22 7.20
C LEU A 249 18.47 -14.94 8.66
N ILE A 250 17.34 -15.46 9.13
CA ILE A 250 16.92 -15.36 10.54
C ILE A 250 18.01 -15.91 11.46
N ALA A 251 18.49 -17.13 11.17
CA ALA A 251 19.53 -17.79 11.95
C ALA A 251 20.89 -17.07 11.85
N ALA A 252 21.30 -16.64 10.65
CA ALA A 252 22.59 -15.98 10.43
C ALA A 252 22.69 -14.60 11.10
N THR A 253 21.57 -13.92 11.30
CA THR A 253 21.53 -12.55 11.86
C THR A 253 20.97 -12.49 13.28
N GLU A 254 20.61 -13.63 13.87
CA GLU A 254 20.06 -13.74 15.23
C GLU A 254 18.93 -12.73 15.48
N LEU A 255 17.96 -12.65 14.56
CA LEU A 255 16.90 -11.64 14.62
C LEU A 255 16.03 -11.77 15.86
N SER A 256 15.61 -10.62 16.39
CA SER A 256 14.57 -10.55 17.41
C SER A 256 13.26 -11.11 16.86
N GLU A 257 12.73 -12.15 17.50
CA GLU A 257 11.42 -12.72 17.17
C GLU A 257 10.33 -11.66 17.22
N GLU A 258 10.32 -10.81 18.27
CA GLU A 258 9.35 -9.72 18.44
C GLU A 258 9.37 -8.75 17.25
N SER A 259 10.55 -8.29 16.84
CA SER A 259 10.68 -7.34 15.72
C SER A 259 10.28 -7.96 14.38
N LEU A 260 10.54 -9.26 14.21
CA LEU A 260 10.18 -9.97 12.99
C LEU A 260 8.67 -10.27 12.93
N GLU A 261 8.04 -10.61 14.06
CA GLU A 261 6.58 -10.75 14.17
C GLU A 261 5.87 -9.43 13.87
N GLU A 262 6.31 -8.32 14.47
CA GLU A 262 5.76 -6.98 14.18
C GLU A 262 5.82 -6.62 12.69
N ALA A 263 6.97 -6.86 12.05
CA ALA A 263 7.13 -6.64 10.62
C ALA A 263 6.26 -7.61 9.80
N ALA A 264 6.18 -8.88 10.18
CA ALA A 264 5.39 -9.87 9.48
C ALA A 264 3.89 -9.56 9.52
N THR A 265 3.37 -9.06 10.65
CA THR A 265 2.01 -8.51 10.74
C THR A 265 1.85 -7.35 9.77
N TYR A 266 2.79 -6.40 9.73
CA TYR A 266 2.74 -5.26 8.80
C TYR A 266 2.70 -5.70 7.33
N TYR A 267 3.50 -6.69 6.94
CA TYR A 267 3.53 -7.18 5.56
C TYR A 267 2.42 -8.19 5.23
N GLY A 268 1.70 -8.71 6.23
CA GLY A 268 0.66 -9.72 6.03
C GLY A 268 1.21 -11.13 5.80
N VAL A 269 2.39 -11.43 6.36
CA VAL A 269 3.06 -12.74 6.29
C VAL A 269 3.26 -13.40 7.67
N GLU A 270 2.52 -12.91 8.67
CA GLU A 270 2.60 -13.33 10.08
C GLU A 270 2.49 -14.85 10.26
N ASP A 271 1.45 -15.49 9.70
CA ASP A 271 1.23 -16.93 9.85
C ASP A 271 2.43 -17.78 9.39
N VAL A 272 3.10 -17.33 8.32
CA VAL A 272 4.28 -17.99 7.77
C VAL A 272 5.46 -17.76 8.70
N VAL A 273 5.70 -16.51 9.09
CA VAL A 273 6.83 -16.12 9.94
C VAL A 273 6.77 -16.79 11.31
N VAL A 274 5.62 -16.75 11.99
CA VAL A 274 5.41 -17.40 13.30
C VAL A 274 5.67 -18.91 13.19
N SER A 275 5.19 -19.55 12.11
CA SER A 275 5.49 -20.97 11.85
C SER A 275 6.98 -21.25 11.68
N LEU A 276 7.71 -20.38 10.97
CA LEU A 276 9.15 -20.54 10.74
C LEU A 276 9.96 -20.29 12.02
N LEU A 277 9.57 -19.32 12.85
CA LEU A 277 10.19 -19.06 14.15
C LEU A 277 10.00 -20.24 15.10
N GLU A 278 8.78 -20.78 15.18
CA GLU A 278 8.51 -21.95 16.01
C GLU A 278 9.28 -23.19 15.54
N PHE A 279 9.39 -23.39 14.22
CA PHE A 279 10.19 -24.45 13.62
C PHE A 279 11.67 -24.34 13.98
N LEU A 280 12.25 -23.13 13.89
CA LEU A 280 13.65 -22.89 14.24
C LEU A 280 13.91 -23.13 15.73
N ARG A 281 13.04 -22.60 16.60
CA ARG A 281 13.14 -22.74 18.07
C ARG A 281 13.08 -24.20 18.53
N THR A 282 12.31 -25.03 17.83
CA THR A 282 12.06 -26.43 18.22
C THR A 282 12.99 -27.42 17.53
N GLY A 283 13.97 -26.96 16.75
CA GLY A 283 14.84 -27.86 16.00
C GLY A 283 14.05 -28.72 15.01
N GLY A 284 12.96 -28.19 14.46
CA GLY A 284 12.09 -28.89 13.52
C GLY A 284 11.12 -29.90 14.12
N GLU A 285 10.98 -29.97 15.46
CA GLU A 285 9.97 -30.84 16.10
C GLU A 285 8.54 -30.37 15.80
N VAL A 286 8.32 -29.06 15.72
CA VAL A 286 7.02 -28.49 15.36
C VAL A 286 7.05 -28.05 13.89
N THR A 287 6.23 -28.71 13.09
CA THR A 287 6.11 -28.46 11.64
C THR A 287 4.71 -27.98 11.27
N SER A 288 4.62 -27.18 10.22
CA SER A 288 3.37 -26.78 9.59
C SER A 288 3.47 -26.89 8.06
N GLU A 289 2.38 -26.59 7.34
CA GLU A 289 2.43 -26.48 5.86
C GLU A 289 3.41 -25.38 5.39
N SER A 290 3.76 -24.46 6.28
CA SER A 290 4.70 -23.36 6.04
C SER A 290 6.16 -23.74 6.29
N THR A 291 6.45 -24.89 6.91
CA THR A 291 7.82 -25.24 7.31
C THR A 291 8.49 -26.20 6.30
N PRO A 292 9.78 -26.03 6.01
CA PRO A 292 10.54 -26.99 5.20
C PRO A 292 10.92 -28.25 6.00
N ASN A 293 11.66 -29.17 5.39
CA ASN A 293 12.26 -30.31 6.08
C ASN A 293 13.48 -29.87 6.91
N TRP A 294 13.60 -30.35 8.15
CA TRP A 294 14.68 -29.97 9.07
C TRP A 294 16.07 -30.44 8.61
N GLU A 295 16.23 -31.70 8.20
CA GLU A 295 17.53 -32.22 7.74
C GLU A 295 18.04 -31.47 6.49
N GLU A 296 17.13 -31.14 5.57
CA GLU A 296 17.47 -30.30 4.41
C GLU A 296 17.90 -28.89 4.80
N PHE A 297 17.25 -28.31 5.81
CA PHE A 297 17.59 -26.98 6.32
C PHE A 297 18.92 -26.99 7.07
N GLU A 298 19.16 -27.97 7.93
CA GLU A 298 20.43 -28.15 8.66
C GLU A 298 21.60 -28.34 7.70
N THR A 299 21.41 -29.12 6.63
CA THR A 299 22.40 -29.30 5.57
C THR A 299 22.72 -27.96 4.90
N LEU A 300 21.68 -27.19 4.54
CA LEU A 300 21.86 -25.86 3.95
C LEU A 300 22.56 -24.89 4.91
N ALA A 301 22.20 -24.89 6.19
CA ALA A 301 22.84 -24.04 7.20
C ALA A 301 24.33 -24.36 7.34
N ALA A 302 24.69 -25.65 7.35
CA ALA A 302 26.08 -26.09 7.38
C ALA A 302 26.88 -25.65 6.14
N GLU A 303 26.28 -25.70 4.93
CA GLU A 303 26.92 -25.22 3.69
C GLU A 303 27.28 -23.72 3.73
N TYR A 304 26.46 -22.93 4.43
CA TYR A 304 26.68 -21.48 4.62
C TYR A 304 27.36 -21.14 5.95
N GLU A 305 27.86 -22.14 6.69
CA GLU A 305 28.51 -21.97 7.99
C GLU A 305 27.64 -21.26 9.05
N VAL A 306 26.31 -21.37 8.92
CA VAL A 306 25.32 -20.83 9.85
C VAL A 306 25.01 -21.86 10.93
N LYS A 307 24.98 -21.42 12.19
CA LYS A 307 24.62 -22.27 13.33
C LYS A 307 23.10 -22.26 13.53
N VAL A 308 22.54 -23.45 13.69
CA VAL A 308 21.11 -23.70 13.93
C VAL A 308 20.94 -24.69 15.07
#